data_AF-A0A1G3L2L0-F1
#
_entry.id   AF-A0A1G3L2L0-F1
#
_cell.length_a   1.000
_cell.length_b   1.000
_cell.length_c   1.000
_cell.angle_alpha   90.00
_cell.angle_beta   90.00
_cell.angle_gamma   90.00
#
_symmetry.space_group_name_H-M   'P 1'
#
loop_
_entity.id
_entity.type
_entity.pdbx_description
1 polymer ?
#
loop_
_entity_poly.entity_id
_entity_poly.type
_entity_poly.pdbx_seq_one_letter_code
_entity_poly.pdbx_strand_id
1 'polypeptide(L)'
;MKKLFFIFFVNIIITLSIYCNTLNDILDKYIRFNNWAEAKTKLEEYIKQNPTDSYAYSLYAGTLNELKLYDEVIISLKNAINYENSVEKKGELYFNLGNAYYNKNSKEVSLEMYAKSIELNKTIASPYYMIGLIYYNNNQIDKCIENWKKYINLSTNSQKNNQLKEVIAKFEQDIEEKRVAEEKRVAEEKRVAEEKRIAEEKRIAEEKRIAEEKRIAEEKRIAEEKRIAEEKRIAEEKRIAEEKLIAEEKRLKEEQERIKREQLLNSLKEELQSEKKDSKSLEDYKIKKKKSNTELEEIQ
;
A
#
# COMPACT_ATOMS: atom_id res chain seq x y z
N MET A 1 63.58 -57.58 -40.15
CA MET A 1 62.65 -56.72 -39.37
C MET A 1 62.69 -55.24 -39.75
N LYS A 2 63.85 -54.57 -39.85
CA LYS A 2 63.93 -53.12 -40.17
C LYS A 2 63.29 -52.69 -41.51
N LYS A 3 63.39 -53.49 -42.58
CA LYS A 3 62.78 -53.17 -43.89
C LYS A 3 61.24 -53.25 -43.89
N LEU A 4 60.64 -54.21 -43.17
CA LEU A 4 59.19 -54.33 -43.06
C LEU A 4 58.59 -53.15 -42.27
N PHE A 5 59.28 -52.75 -41.19
CA PHE A 5 58.88 -51.61 -40.37
C PHE A 5 58.97 -50.29 -41.16
N PHE A 6 59.99 -50.13 -42.01
CA PHE A 6 60.16 -48.97 -42.88
C PHE A 6 59.05 -48.86 -43.94
N ILE A 7 58.68 -49.95 -44.60
CA ILE A 7 57.59 -49.96 -45.60
C ILE A 7 56.23 -49.66 -44.93
N PHE A 8 55.98 -50.21 -43.75
CA PHE A 8 54.77 -49.92 -42.98
C PHE A 8 54.71 -48.44 -42.56
N PHE A 9 55.83 -47.89 -42.10
CA PHE A 9 55.93 -46.48 -41.69
C PHE A 9 55.80 -45.51 -42.86
N VAL A 10 56.41 -45.80 -44.02
CA VAL A 10 56.28 -45.00 -45.25
C VAL A 10 54.85 -45.06 -45.80
N ASN A 11 54.18 -46.22 -45.77
CA ASN A 11 52.78 -46.31 -46.17
C ASN A 11 51.86 -45.53 -45.22
N ILE A 12 52.10 -45.54 -43.92
CA ILE A 12 51.36 -44.72 -42.95
C ILE A 12 51.57 -43.21 -43.23
N ILE A 13 52.80 -42.79 -43.54
CA ILE A 13 53.08 -41.38 -43.87
C ILE A 13 52.41 -40.97 -45.19
N ILE A 14 52.43 -41.83 -46.21
CA ILE A 14 51.79 -41.57 -47.50
C ILE A 14 50.26 -41.51 -47.34
N THR A 15 49.65 -42.40 -46.56
CA THR A 15 48.20 -42.36 -46.31
C THR A 15 47.80 -41.14 -45.49
N LEU A 16 48.57 -40.75 -44.46
CA LEU A 16 48.35 -39.49 -43.73
C LEU A 16 48.54 -38.24 -44.62
N SER A 17 49.49 -38.28 -45.57
CA SER A 17 49.74 -37.17 -46.50
C SER A 17 48.65 -37.03 -47.57
N ILE A 18 48.13 -38.13 -48.11
CA ILE A 18 46.99 -38.12 -49.06
C ILE A 18 45.70 -37.67 -48.35
N TYR A 19 45.54 -38.05 -47.08
CA TYR A 19 44.40 -37.71 -46.24
C TYR A 19 44.27 -36.20 -45.99
N CYS A 20 45.38 -35.54 -45.57
CA CYS A 20 45.40 -34.08 -45.41
C CYS A 20 45.13 -33.35 -46.72
N ASN A 21 45.56 -33.90 -47.87
CA ASN A 21 45.33 -33.26 -49.17
C ASN A 21 43.86 -33.29 -49.59
N THR A 22 43.11 -34.33 -49.23
CA THR A 22 41.73 -34.49 -49.74
C THR A 22 40.74 -33.51 -49.10
N LEU A 23 40.81 -33.26 -47.78
CA LEU A 23 39.95 -32.26 -47.14
C LEU A 23 40.33 -30.82 -47.55
N ASN A 24 41.62 -30.54 -47.69
CA ASN A 24 42.10 -29.26 -48.19
C ASN A 24 41.63 -29.01 -49.63
N ASP A 25 41.66 -30.03 -50.49
CA ASP A 25 41.11 -29.95 -51.85
C ASP A 25 39.61 -29.64 -51.83
N ILE A 26 38.85 -30.26 -50.92
CA ILE A 26 37.41 -29.98 -50.79
C ILE A 26 37.19 -28.53 -50.36
N LEU A 27 37.97 -28.06 -49.38
CA LEU A 27 37.92 -26.69 -48.89
C LEU A 27 38.21 -25.68 -50.01
N ASP A 28 39.33 -25.86 -50.71
CA ASP A 28 39.79 -24.91 -51.72
C ASP A 28 38.96 -24.93 -53.00
N LYS A 29 38.45 -26.10 -53.41
CA LYS A 29 37.75 -26.24 -54.68
C LYS A 29 36.25 -25.99 -54.59
N TYR A 30 35.62 -26.35 -53.47
CA TYR A 30 34.15 -26.28 -53.35
C TYR A 30 33.71 -25.27 -52.29
N ILE A 31 34.19 -25.39 -51.06
CA ILE A 31 33.74 -24.52 -49.95
C ILE A 31 34.13 -23.06 -50.20
N ARG A 32 35.37 -22.80 -50.60
CA ARG A 32 35.86 -21.44 -50.88
C ARG A 32 35.08 -20.73 -52.00
N PHE A 33 34.56 -21.50 -52.94
CA PHE A 33 33.77 -20.99 -54.08
C PHE A 33 32.26 -21.13 -53.87
N ASN A 34 31.81 -21.42 -52.64
CA ASN A 34 30.39 -21.58 -52.26
C ASN A 34 29.64 -22.66 -53.06
N ASN A 35 30.35 -23.66 -53.58
CA ASN A 35 29.75 -24.82 -54.24
C ASN A 35 29.30 -25.84 -53.19
N TRP A 36 28.28 -25.47 -52.42
CA TRP A 36 27.87 -26.19 -51.20
C TRP A 36 27.28 -27.58 -51.49
N ALA A 37 26.58 -27.76 -52.60
CA ALA A 37 25.98 -29.04 -52.96
C ALA A 37 27.06 -30.08 -53.31
N GLU A 38 28.04 -29.70 -54.12
CA GLU A 38 29.18 -30.55 -54.46
C GLU A 38 30.08 -30.80 -53.24
N ALA A 39 30.31 -29.77 -52.42
CA ALA A 39 31.03 -29.92 -51.15
C ALA A 39 30.34 -30.96 -50.24
N LYS A 40 29.01 -30.91 -50.13
CA LYS A 40 28.21 -31.88 -49.36
C LYS A 40 28.50 -33.30 -49.84
N THR A 41 28.37 -33.57 -51.14
CA THR A 41 28.62 -34.90 -51.71
C THR A 41 30.05 -35.38 -51.48
N LYS A 42 31.04 -34.51 -51.66
CA LYS A 42 32.46 -34.88 -51.46
C LYS A 42 32.79 -35.17 -50.00
N LEU A 43 32.22 -34.41 -49.07
CA LEU A 43 32.37 -34.65 -47.64
C LEU A 43 31.65 -35.94 -47.20
N GLU A 44 30.48 -36.25 -47.76
CA GLU A 44 29.80 -37.54 -47.50
C GLU A 44 30.64 -38.73 -47.95
N GLU A 45 31.24 -38.68 -49.15
CA GLU A 45 32.15 -39.71 -49.67
C GLU A 45 33.38 -39.88 -48.78
N TYR A 46 33.93 -38.77 -48.28
CA TYR A 46 35.09 -38.77 -47.40
C TYR A 46 34.76 -39.35 -46.02
N ILE A 47 33.66 -38.92 -45.40
CA ILE A 47 33.22 -39.39 -44.09
C ILE A 47 32.92 -40.89 -44.10
N LYS A 48 32.37 -41.43 -45.20
CA LYS A 48 32.16 -42.88 -45.34
C LYS A 48 33.46 -43.69 -45.24
N GLN A 49 34.56 -43.13 -45.74
CA GLN A 49 35.88 -43.76 -45.66
C GLN A 49 36.56 -43.50 -44.30
N ASN A 50 36.22 -42.37 -43.67
CA ASN A 50 36.86 -41.87 -42.46
C ASN A 50 35.81 -41.54 -41.39
N PRO A 51 35.09 -42.54 -40.84
CA PRO A 51 33.89 -42.33 -40.04
C PRO A 51 34.14 -41.75 -38.65
N THR A 52 35.40 -41.57 -38.24
CA THR A 52 35.80 -41.03 -36.94
C THR A 52 36.52 -39.68 -37.05
N ASP A 53 36.54 -39.05 -38.23
CA ASP A 53 37.18 -37.74 -38.41
C ASP A 53 36.26 -36.62 -37.90
N SER A 54 36.53 -36.11 -36.69
CA SER A 54 35.77 -35.00 -36.09
C SER A 54 35.79 -33.74 -36.94
N TYR A 55 36.92 -33.46 -37.61
CA TYR A 55 37.08 -32.26 -38.42
C TYR A 55 36.26 -32.36 -39.72
N ALA A 56 36.24 -33.52 -40.36
CA ALA A 56 35.39 -33.75 -41.53
C ALA A 56 33.90 -33.58 -41.20
N TYR A 57 33.42 -34.11 -40.06
CA TYR A 57 32.05 -33.88 -39.62
C TYR A 57 31.77 -32.39 -39.30
N SER A 58 32.74 -31.65 -38.77
CA SER A 58 32.62 -30.22 -38.54
C SER A 58 32.47 -29.42 -39.85
N LEU A 59 33.31 -29.72 -40.85
CA LEU A 59 33.22 -29.13 -42.19
C LEU A 59 31.91 -29.48 -42.89
N TYR A 60 31.46 -30.73 -42.73
CA TYR A 60 30.19 -31.18 -43.26
C TYR A 60 29.01 -30.46 -42.61
N ALA A 61 29.02 -30.30 -41.30
CA ALA A 61 28.02 -29.50 -40.59
C ALA A 61 28.00 -28.04 -41.06
N GLY A 62 29.16 -27.41 -41.28
CA GLY A 62 29.23 -26.06 -41.84
C GLY A 62 28.58 -25.97 -43.22
N THR A 63 28.91 -26.92 -44.10
CA THR A 63 28.33 -27.02 -45.45
C THR A 63 26.82 -27.21 -45.42
N LEU A 64 26.31 -28.08 -44.55
CA LEU A 64 24.89 -28.32 -44.35
C LEU A 64 24.16 -27.08 -43.81
N ASN A 65 24.82 -26.26 -42.99
CA ASN A 65 24.24 -25.04 -42.44
C ASN A 65 24.01 -23.98 -43.53
N GLU A 66 24.94 -23.84 -44.48
CA GLU A 66 24.76 -22.98 -45.67
C GLU A 66 23.60 -23.46 -46.55
N LEU A 67 23.38 -24.77 -46.60
CA LEU A 67 22.22 -25.39 -47.25
C LEU A 67 20.94 -25.36 -46.40
N LYS A 68 21.00 -24.81 -45.17
CA LYS A 68 19.89 -24.72 -44.20
C LYS A 68 19.29 -26.08 -43.79
N LEU A 69 20.07 -27.15 -43.89
CA LEU A 69 19.67 -28.52 -43.52
C LEU A 69 19.91 -28.77 -42.03
N TYR A 70 19.20 -28.03 -41.16
CA TYR A 70 19.54 -27.93 -39.73
C TYR A 70 19.48 -29.26 -38.95
N ASP A 71 18.60 -30.19 -39.34
CA ASP A 71 18.56 -31.52 -38.71
C ASP A 71 19.83 -32.33 -38.99
N GLU A 72 20.32 -32.31 -40.23
CA GLU A 72 21.58 -32.95 -40.60
C GLU A 72 22.79 -32.26 -39.95
N VAL A 73 22.74 -30.92 -39.79
CA VAL A 73 23.76 -30.15 -39.06
C VAL A 73 23.89 -30.65 -37.63
N ILE A 74 22.76 -30.81 -36.92
CA ILE A 74 22.73 -31.27 -35.53
C ILE A 74 23.34 -32.68 -35.40
N ILE A 75 22.97 -33.59 -36.30
CA ILE A 75 23.52 -34.96 -36.32
C ILE A 75 25.03 -34.93 -36.57
N SER A 76 25.48 -34.18 -37.57
CA SER A 76 26.89 -34.07 -37.93
C SER A 76 27.74 -33.46 -36.81
N LEU A 77 27.25 -32.41 -36.15
CA LEU A 77 27.94 -31.80 -35.01
C LEU A 77 28.01 -32.73 -33.79
N LYS A 78 26.96 -33.53 -33.52
CA LYS A 78 27.02 -34.55 -32.46
C LYS A 78 28.08 -35.60 -32.75
N ASN A 79 28.20 -36.04 -34.00
CA ASN A 79 29.28 -36.95 -34.41
C ASN A 79 30.66 -36.28 -34.27
N ALA A 80 30.81 -35.03 -34.71
CA ALA A 80 32.05 -34.27 -34.53
C ALA A 80 32.44 -34.21 -33.04
N ILE A 81 31.51 -33.90 -32.14
CA ILE A 81 31.75 -33.84 -30.69
C ILE A 81 32.13 -35.20 -30.13
N ASN A 82 31.51 -36.29 -30.60
CA ASN A 82 31.77 -37.64 -30.14
C ASN A 82 33.20 -38.10 -30.47
N TYR A 83 33.70 -37.75 -31.65
CA TYR A 83 35.04 -38.14 -32.10
C TYR A 83 36.14 -37.12 -31.78
N GLU A 84 35.78 -35.90 -31.39
CA GLU A 84 36.75 -34.89 -30.99
C GLU A 84 37.40 -35.26 -29.66
N ASN A 85 38.72 -35.04 -29.54
CA ASN A 85 39.47 -35.32 -28.32
C ASN A 85 39.85 -34.04 -27.58
N SER A 86 39.97 -32.91 -28.28
CA SER A 86 40.28 -31.62 -27.64
C SER A 86 39.05 -31.04 -26.94
N VAL A 87 39.20 -30.78 -25.64
CA VAL A 87 38.17 -30.12 -24.82
C VAL A 87 37.83 -28.72 -25.38
N GLU A 88 38.84 -27.97 -25.81
CA GLU A 88 38.68 -26.63 -26.35
C GLU A 88 37.90 -26.64 -27.67
N LYS A 89 38.23 -27.57 -28.58
CA LYS A 89 37.50 -27.75 -29.85
C LYS A 89 36.08 -28.27 -29.63
N LYS A 90 35.85 -29.11 -28.61
CA LYS A 90 34.48 -29.46 -28.21
C LYS A 90 33.68 -28.21 -27.84
N GLY A 91 34.30 -27.26 -27.15
CA GLY A 91 33.69 -25.96 -26.86
C GLY A 91 33.19 -25.23 -28.12
N GLU A 92 33.99 -25.19 -29.18
CA GLU A 92 33.61 -24.60 -30.47
C GLU A 92 32.48 -25.38 -31.16
N LEU A 93 32.54 -26.71 -31.13
CA LEU A 93 31.51 -27.56 -31.71
C LEU A 93 30.16 -27.43 -30.96
N TYR A 94 30.17 -27.30 -29.64
CA TYR A 94 28.96 -27.01 -28.86
C TYR A 94 28.39 -25.61 -29.18
N PHE A 95 29.23 -24.62 -29.45
CA PHE A 95 28.75 -23.31 -29.92
C PHE A 95 28.03 -23.44 -31.27
N ASN A 96 28.63 -24.16 -32.22
CA ASN A 96 28.00 -24.41 -33.53
C ASN A 96 26.70 -25.22 -33.38
N LEU A 97 26.64 -26.15 -32.43
CA LEU A 97 25.44 -26.93 -32.16
C LEU A 97 24.33 -26.05 -31.57
N GLY A 98 24.70 -25.10 -30.70
CA GLY A 98 23.79 -24.06 -30.21
C GLY A 98 23.22 -23.20 -31.35
N ASN A 99 24.06 -22.77 -32.31
CA ASN A 99 23.62 -22.03 -33.48
C ASN A 99 22.63 -22.85 -34.33
N ALA A 100 22.88 -24.15 -34.51
CA ALA A 100 21.99 -25.03 -35.26
C ALA A 100 20.61 -25.14 -34.58
N TYR A 101 20.57 -25.32 -33.25
CA TYR A 101 19.30 -25.33 -32.50
C TYR A 101 18.61 -23.96 -32.50
N TYR A 102 19.35 -22.86 -32.45
CA TYR A 102 18.80 -21.51 -32.56
C TYR A 102 18.12 -21.30 -33.91
N ASN A 103 18.75 -21.70 -35.01
CA ASN A 103 18.17 -21.64 -36.36
C ASN A 103 16.93 -22.53 -36.50
N LYS A 104 16.86 -23.63 -35.75
CA LYS A 104 15.67 -24.49 -35.61
C LYS A 104 14.61 -23.93 -34.64
N ASN A 105 14.76 -22.67 -34.20
CA ASN A 105 13.88 -22.03 -33.22
C ASN A 105 13.76 -22.79 -31.88
N SER A 106 14.75 -23.62 -31.54
CA SER A 106 14.82 -24.37 -30.29
C SER A 106 15.68 -23.61 -29.27
N LYS A 107 15.15 -22.50 -28.75
CA LYS A 107 15.90 -21.52 -27.96
C LYS A 107 16.47 -22.12 -26.67
N GLU A 108 15.70 -22.92 -25.95
CA GLU A 108 16.10 -23.51 -24.66
C GLU A 108 17.29 -24.45 -24.83
N VAL A 109 17.23 -25.31 -25.86
CA VAL A 109 18.32 -26.23 -26.19
C VAL A 109 19.54 -25.45 -26.68
N SER A 110 19.35 -24.37 -27.45
CA SER A 110 20.47 -23.53 -27.88
C SER A 110 21.23 -22.91 -26.70
N LEU A 111 20.50 -22.43 -25.68
CA LEU A 111 21.10 -21.89 -24.45
C LEU A 111 21.91 -22.95 -23.70
N GLU A 112 21.40 -24.18 -23.62
CA GLU A 112 22.13 -25.30 -23.00
C GLU A 112 23.45 -25.59 -23.74
N MET A 113 23.44 -25.61 -25.06
CA MET A 113 24.64 -25.87 -25.86
C MET A 113 25.64 -24.70 -25.77
N TYR A 114 25.18 -23.45 -25.74
CA TYR A 114 26.06 -22.29 -25.50
C TYR A 114 26.67 -22.35 -24.09
N ALA A 115 25.92 -22.77 -23.07
CA ALA A 115 26.45 -22.96 -21.73
C ALA A 115 27.55 -24.03 -21.70
N LYS A 116 27.34 -25.17 -22.36
CA LYS A 116 28.37 -26.22 -22.54
C LYS A 116 29.60 -25.71 -23.27
N SER A 117 29.42 -24.85 -24.29
CA SER A 117 30.53 -24.21 -24.99
C SER A 117 31.40 -23.37 -24.06
N ILE A 118 30.77 -22.51 -23.24
CA ILE A 118 31.44 -21.65 -22.25
C ILE A 118 32.15 -22.47 -21.17
N GLU A 119 31.54 -23.57 -20.72
CA GLU A 119 32.12 -24.47 -19.71
C GLU A 119 33.44 -25.08 -20.21
N LEU A 120 33.46 -25.55 -21.45
CA LEU A 120 34.61 -26.24 -22.05
C LEU A 120 35.67 -25.27 -22.57
N ASN A 121 35.27 -24.10 -23.06
CA ASN A 121 36.17 -23.07 -23.54
C ASN A 121 35.69 -21.66 -23.17
N LYS A 122 36.25 -21.16 -22.07
CA LYS A 122 35.92 -19.84 -21.49
C LYS A 122 36.40 -18.64 -22.32
N THR A 123 37.24 -18.88 -23.33
CA THR A 123 37.82 -17.81 -24.15
C THR A 123 36.94 -17.44 -25.35
N ILE A 124 35.95 -18.28 -25.68
CA ILE A 124 35.07 -18.02 -26.82
C ILE A 124 34.06 -16.92 -26.45
N ALA A 125 34.19 -15.77 -27.10
CA ALA A 125 33.26 -14.66 -26.90
C ALA A 125 31.87 -14.96 -27.49
N SER A 126 31.80 -15.59 -28.66
CA SER A 126 30.59 -15.73 -29.49
C SER A 126 29.34 -16.30 -28.78
N PRO A 127 29.43 -17.33 -27.91
CA PRO A 127 28.29 -17.80 -27.12
C PRO A 127 27.60 -16.69 -26.33
N TYR A 128 28.35 -15.79 -25.70
CA TYR A 128 27.76 -14.67 -24.94
C TYR A 128 26.96 -13.71 -25.83
N TYR A 129 27.41 -13.46 -27.06
CA TYR A 129 26.64 -12.65 -28.00
C TYR A 129 25.30 -13.31 -28.35
N MET A 130 25.31 -14.61 -28.65
CA MET A 130 24.11 -15.36 -29.01
C MET A 130 23.12 -15.49 -27.85
N ILE A 131 23.62 -15.73 -26.63
CA ILE A 131 22.81 -15.72 -25.40
C ILE A 131 22.20 -14.33 -25.20
N GLY A 132 22.98 -13.27 -25.38
CA GLY A 132 22.48 -11.89 -25.29
C GLY A 132 21.40 -11.58 -26.32
N LEU A 133 21.51 -12.09 -27.56
CA LEU A 133 20.46 -11.97 -28.58
C LEU A 133 19.18 -12.71 -28.18
N ILE A 134 19.28 -13.89 -27.58
CA ILE A 134 18.11 -14.64 -27.09
C ILE A 134 17.40 -13.84 -26.00
N TYR A 135 18.14 -13.27 -25.04
CA TYR A 135 17.55 -12.44 -24.00
C TYR A 135 16.95 -11.14 -24.53
N TYR A 136 17.60 -10.50 -25.51
CA TYR A 136 17.06 -9.34 -26.21
C TYR A 136 15.70 -9.64 -26.85
N ASN A 137 15.61 -10.74 -27.62
CA ASN A 137 14.36 -11.16 -28.27
C ASN A 137 13.26 -11.54 -27.27
N ASN A 138 13.64 -11.93 -26.05
CA ASN A 138 12.71 -12.23 -24.96
C ASN A 138 12.45 -11.01 -24.04
N ASN A 139 12.87 -9.80 -24.46
CA ASN A 139 12.72 -8.54 -23.74
C ASN A 139 13.37 -8.52 -22.34
N GLN A 140 14.37 -9.37 -22.10
CA GLN A 140 15.15 -9.44 -20.86
C GLN A 140 16.43 -8.61 -21.02
N ILE A 141 16.28 -7.28 -21.06
CA ILE A 141 17.34 -6.34 -21.40
C ILE A 141 18.53 -6.40 -20.43
N ASP A 142 18.29 -6.54 -19.12
CA ASP A 142 19.38 -6.62 -18.13
C ASP A 142 20.33 -7.80 -18.40
N LYS A 143 19.76 -8.98 -18.68
CA LYS A 143 20.54 -10.18 -19.00
C LYS A 143 21.21 -10.08 -20.37
N CYS A 144 20.58 -9.38 -21.31
CA CYS A 144 21.19 -9.08 -22.61
C CYS A 144 22.47 -8.25 -22.42
N ILE A 145 22.38 -7.14 -21.67
CA ILE A 145 23.51 -6.27 -21.35
C ILE A 145 24.63 -7.06 -20.66
N GLU A 146 24.30 -7.86 -19.65
CA GLU A 146 25.29 -8.67 -18.92
C GLU A 146 26.11 -9.56 -19.87
N ASN A 147 25.43 -10.27 -20.78
CA ASN A 147 26.08 -11.17 -21.72
C ASN A 147 26.86 -10.41 -22.80
N TRP A 148 26.34 -9.31 -23.34
CA TRP A 148 27.07 -8.51 -24.32
C TRP A 148 28.30 -7.82 -23.72
N LYS A 149 28.28 -7.44 -22.44
CA LYS A 149 29.49 -6.99 -21.72
C LYS A 149 30.55 -8.10 -21.63
N LYS A 150 30.15 -9.34 -21.32
CA LYS A 150 31.06 -10.50 -21.35
C LYS A 150 31.64 -10.74 -22.75
N TYR A 151 30.81 -10.62 -23.79
CA TYR A 151 31.28 -10.69 -25.18
C TYR A 151 32.35 -9.63 -25.47
N ILE A 152 32.11 -8.36 -25.12
CA ILE A 152 33.05 -7.25 -25.36
C ILE A 152 34.39 -7.49 -24.65
N ASN A 153 34.36 -8.04 -23.43
CA ASN A 153 35.57 -8.30 -22.66
C ASN A 153 36.46 -9.41 -23.26
N LEU A 154 35.86 -10.36 -23.97
CA LEU A 154 36.57 -11.51 -24.57
C LEU A 154 36.86 -11.31 -26.06
N SER A 155 36.09 -10.47 -26.76
CA SER A 155 36.20 -10.28 -28.19
C SER A 155 37.29 -9.29 -28.56
N THR A 156 38.09 -9.64 -29.57
CA THR A 156 39.07 -8.74 -30.21
C THR A 156 38.45 -7.89 -31.33
N ASN A 157 37.17 -8.06 -31.67
CA ASN A 157 36.50 -7.31 -32.73
C ASN A 157 36.10 -5.91 -32.26
N SER A 158 37.00 -4.95 -32.44
CA SER A 158 36.82 -3.55 -32.00
C SER A 158 35.58 -2.88 -32.58
N GLN A 159 35.28 -3.09 -33.86
CA GLN A 159 34.12 -2.49 -34.52
C GLN A 159 32.80 -2.96 -33.90
N LYS A 160 32.62 -4.29 -33.80
CA LYS A 160 31.41 -4.87 -33.19
C LYS A 160 31.31 -4.55 -31.70
N ASN A 161 32.44 -4.49 -31.00
CA ASN A 161 32.49 -4.09 -29.60
C ASN A 161 32.01 -2.64 -29.41
N ASN A 162 32.42 -1.72 -30.27
CA ASN A 162 31.97 -0.33 -30.20
C ASN A 162 30.47 -0.20 -30.49
N GLN A 163 29.97 -0.90 -31.52
CA GLN A 163 28.53 -0.96 -31.80
C GLN A 163 27.73 -1.48 -30.60
N LEU A 164 28.20 -2.56 -29.96
CA LEU A 164 27.52 -3.10 -28.78
C LEU A 164 27.59 -2.16 -27.58
N LYS A 165 28.69 -1.43 -27.38
CA LYS A 165 28.81 -0.43 -26.31
C LYS A 165 27.78 0.69 -26.48
N GLU A 166 27.57 1.18 -27.69
CA GLU A 166 26.56 2.20 -27.99
C GLU A 166 25.16 1.70 -27.68
N VAL A 167 24.84 0.47 -28.11
CA VAL A 167 23.53 -0.14 -27.84
C VAL A 167 23.32 -0.37 -26.34
N ILE A 168 24.34 -0.87 -25.64
CA ILE A 168 24.29 -1.07 -24.18
C ILE A 168 24.07 0.26 -23.47
N ALA A 169 24.81 1.32 -23.83
CA ALA A 169 24.67 2.63 -23.21
C ALA A 169 23.24 3.19 -23.38
N LYS A 170 22.64 3.00 -24.55
CA LYS A 170 21.25 3.37 -24.80
C LYS A 170 20.28 2.58 -23.90
N PHE A 171 20.46 1.26 -23.80
CA PHE A 171 19.60 0.45 -22.93
C PHE A 171 19.74 0.82 -21.46
N GLU A 172 20.97 1.07 -20.99
CA GLU A 172 21.22 1.51 -19.62
C GLU A 172 20.58 2.87 -19.33
N GLN A 173 20.65 3.80 -20.29
CA GLN A 173 19.94 5.08 -20.20
C GLN A 173 18.42 4.87 -20.12
N ASP A 174 17.83 4.06 -21.00
CA ASP A 174 16.39 3.79 -21.01
C ASP A 174 15.92 3.13 -19.70
N ILE A 175 16.74 2.24 -19.12
CA ILE A 175 16.47 1.60 -17.82
C ILE A 175 16.53 2.65 -16.70
N GLU A 176 17.56 3.50 -16.68
CA GLU A 176 17.73 4.53 -15.66
C GLU A 176 16.63 5.59 -15.72
N GLU A 177 16.24 6.03 -16.92
CA GLU A 177 15.12 6.96 -17.12
C GLU A 177 13.81 6.38 -16.56
N LYS A 178 13.52 5.10 -16.83
CA LYS A 178 12.35 4.42 -16.27
C LYS A 178 12.43 4.30 -14.75
N ARG A 179 13.61 4.00 -14.21
CA ARG A 179 13.84 3.90 -12.75
C ARG A 179 13.57 5.24 -12.07
N VAL A 180 14.12 6.34 -12.60
CA VAL A 180 13.92 7.69 -12.08
C VAL A 180 12.46 8.14 -12.21
N ALA A 181 11.80 7.83 -13.32
CA ALA A 181 10.38 8.15 -13.51
C ALA A 181 9.50 7.43 -12.47
N GLU A 182 9.76 6.15 -12.21
CA GLU A 182 9.05 5.37 -11.20
C GLU A 182 9.32 5.88 -9.78
N GLU A 183 10.57 6.21 -9.46
CA GLU A 183 10.94 6.80 -8.17
C GLU A 183 10.20 8.12 -7.91
N LYS A 184 10.12 9.00 -8.92
CA LYS A 184 9.34 10.24 -8.86
C LYS A 184 7.85 9.97 -8.67
N ARG A 185 7.28 8.98 -9.39
CA ARG A 185 5.87 8.61 -9.25
C ARG A 185 5.53 8.15 -7.83
N VAL A 186 6.38 7.29 -7.26
CA VAL A 186 6.22 6.80 -5.88
C VAL A 186 6.38 7.93 -4.86
N ALA A 187 7.35 8.84 -5.07
CA ALA A 187 7.52 10.00 -4.19
C ALA A 187 6.31 10.94 -4.23
N GLU A 188 5.75 11.18 -5.41
CA GLU A 188 4.55 12.00 -5.58
C GLU A 188 3.32 11.35 -4.94
N GLU A 189 3.14 10.04 -5.13
CA GLU A 189 2.05 9.28 -4.52
C GLU A 189 2.09 9.38 -2.98
N LYS A 190 3.30 9.27 -2.39
CA LYS A 190 3.50 9.46 -0.95
C LYS A 190 3.19 10.89 -0.50
N ARG A 191 3.61 11.90 -1.26
CA ARG A 191 3.35 13.32 -0.96
C ARG A 191 1.84 13.60 -0.94
N VAL A 192 1.12 13.13 -1.95
CA VAL A 192 -0.34 13.30 -2.03
C VAL A 192 -1.05 12.55 -0.90
N ALA A 193 -0.59 11.35 -0.54
CA ALA A 193 -1.14 10.61 0.60
C ALA A 193 -0.92 11.35 1.93
N GLU A 194 0.27 11.92 2.13
CA GLU A 194 0.61 12.72 3.31
C GLU A 194 -0.23 14.00 3.38
N GLU A 195 -0.35 14.74 2.27
CA GLU A 195 -1.18 15.95 2.19
C GLU A 195 -2.65 15.63 2.54
N LYS A 196 -3.20 14.52 2.04
CA LYS A 196 -4.54 14.06 2.40
C LYS A 196 -4.67 13.72 3.87
N ARG A 197 -3.68 13.05 4.48
CA ARG A 197 -3.69 12.71 5.91
C ARG A 197 -3.70 13.98 6.77
N ILE A 198 -2.83 14.94 6.46
CA ILE A 198 -2.77 16.22 7.17
C ILE A 198 -4.09 16.99 7.03
N ALA A 199 -4.69 17.01 5.84
CA ALA A 199 -5.98 17.65 5.63
C ALA A 199 -7.10 16.98 6.46
N GLU A 200 -7.11 15.65 6.53
CA GLU A 200 -8.06 14.89 7.32
C GLU A 200 -7.89 15.13 8.83
N GLU A 201 -6.65 15.10 9.33
CA GLU A 201 -6.35 15.42 10.73
C GLU A 201 -6.82 16.83 11.11
N LYS A 202 -6.57 17.83 10.24
CA LYS A 202 -7.06 19.20 10.45
C LYS A 202 -8.59 19.27 10.49
N ARG A 203 -9.27 18.54 9.60
CA ARG A 203 -10.75 18.48 9.58
C ARG A 203 -11.29 17.88 10.88
N ILE A 204 -10.73 16.77 11.34
CA ILE A 204 -11.13 16.11 12.59
C ILE A 204 -10.87 17.03 13.80
N ALA A 205 -9.74 17.73 13.82
CA ALA A 205 -9.42 18.68 14.89
C ALA A 205 -10.41 19.86 14.92
N GLU A 206 -10.77 20.40 13.76
CA GLU A 206 -11.76 21.46 13.62
C GLU A 206 -13.15 21.01 14.07
N GLU A 207 -13.58 19.82 13.64
CA GLU A 207 -14.87 19.25 14.04
C GLU A 207 -14.97 19.04 15.56
N LYS A 208 -13.89 18.53 16.17
CA LYS A 208 -13.79 18.39 17.64
C LYS A 208 -13.88 19.75 18.35
N ARG A 209 -13.21 20.78 17.83
CA ARG A 209 -13.25 22.13 18.40
C ARG A 209 -14.67 22.70 18.37
N ILE A 210 -15.35 22.59 17.22
CA ILE A 210 -16.73 23.05 17.06
C ILE A 210 -17.68 22.29 18.00
N ALA A 211 -17.51 20.97 18.15
CA ALA A 211 -18.30 20.17 19.08
C ALA A 211 -18.09 20.59 20.53
N GLU A 212 -16.84 20.87 20.92
CA GLU A 212 -16.49 21.35 22.26
C GLU A 212 -17.08 22.74 22.53
N GLU A 213 -16.95 23.67 21.60
CA GLU A 213 -17.55 25.02 21.70
C GLU A 213 -19.07 24.95 21.87
N LYS A 214 -19.75 24.09 21.10
CA LYS A 214 -21.20 23.86 21.25
C LYS A 214 -21.56 23.31 22.62
N ARG A 215 -20.79 22.34 23.14
CA ARG A 215 -21.01 21.78 24.47
C ARG A 215 -20.87 22.84 25.55
N ILE A 216 -19.81 23.65 25.49
CA ILE A 216 -19.59 24.75 26.45
C ILE A 216 -20.72 25.79 26.38
N ALA A 217 -21.17 26.13 25.17
CA ALA A 217 -22.28 27.06 25.00
C ALA A 217 -23.59 26.52 25.60
N GLU A 218 -23.85 25.22 25.41
CA GLU A 218 -25.02 24.55 25.96
C GLU A 218 -24.95 24.46 27.50
N GLU A 219 -23.80 24.11 28.07
CA GLU A 219 -23.60 24.10 29.52
C GLU A 219 -23.82 25.48 30.13
N LYS A 220 -23.32 26.54 29.49
CA LYS A 220 -23.56 27.93 29.92
C LYS A 220 -25.04 28.31 29.86
N ARG A 221 -25.75 27.91 28.81
CA ARG A 221 -27.20 28.16 28.66
C ARG A 221 -27.99 27.47 29.78
N ILE A 222 -27.70 26.20 30.04
CA ILE A 222 -28.35 25.43 31.12
C ILE A 222 -28.04 26.07 32.49
N ALA A 223 -26.81 26.52 32.73
CA ALA A 223 -26.45 27.19 33.98
C ALA A 223 -27.20 28.52 34.15
N GLU A 224 -27.33 29.31 33.09
CA GLU A 224 -28.08 30.56 33.08
C GLU A 224 -29.58 30.33 33.32
N GLU A 225 -30.18 29.36 32.64
CA GLU A 225 -31.59 28.97 32.85
C GLU A 225 -31.85 28.55 34.30
N LYS A 226 -30.93 27.76 34.90
CA LYS A 226 -31.02 27.38 36.31
C LYS A 226 -30.93 28.58 37.24
N ARG A 227 -30.03 29.53 36.97
CA ARG A 227 -29.89 30.76 37.77
C ARG A 227 -31.17 31.60 37.71
N ILE A 228 -31.73 31.80 36.51
CA ILE A 228 -32.98 32.54 36.32
C ILE A 228 -34.14 31.84 37.04
N ALA A 229 -34.22 30.51 36.97
CA ALA A 229 -35.24 29.75 37.69
C ALA A 229 -35.11 29.90 39.22
N GLU A 230 -33.88 29.87 39.74
CA GLU A 230 -33.59 30.09 41.16
C GLU A 230 -33.95 31.50 41.61
N GLU A 231 -33.57 32.52 40.85
CA GLU A 231 -33.94 33.92 41.12
C GLU A 231 -35.46 34.11 41.16
N LYS A 232 -36.19 33.50 40.22
CA LYS A 232 -37.66 33.52 40.21
C LYS A 232 -38.26 32.84 41.44
N ARG A 233 -37.70 31.70 41.87
CA ARG A 233 -38.16 31.00 43.07
C ARG A 233 -37.95 31.85 44.32
N ILE A 234 -36.78 32.46 44.47
CA ILE A 234 -36.48 33.36 45.60
C ILE A 234 -37.42 34.58 45.60
N ALA A 235 -37.69 35.16 44.43
CA ALA A 235 -38.64 36.27 44.31
C ALA A 235 -40.07 35.87 44.71
N GLU A 236 -40.51 34.69 44.31
CA GLU A 236 -41.81 34.15 44.67
C GLU A 236 -41.93 33.85 46.18
N GLU A 237 -40.91 33.23 46.77
CA GLU A 237 -40.85 33.01 48.21
C GLU A 237 -40.92 34.31 49.00
N LYS A 238 -40.21 35.37 48.55
CA LYS A 238 -40.31 36.70 49.15
C LYS A 238 -41.71 37.29 49.05
N ARG A 239 -42.36 37.18 47.90
CA ARG A 239 -43.73 37.66 47.69
C ARG A 239 -44.73 36.96 48.61
N ILE A 240 -44.63 35.63 48.73
CA ILE A 240 -45.47 34.84 49.63
C ILE A 240 -45.23 35.23 51.10
N ALA A 241 -43.98 35.46 51.49
CA ALA A 241 -43.65 35.93 52.84
C ALA A 241 -44.24 37.32 53.12
N GLU A 242 -44.18 38.24 52.16
CA GLU A 242 -44.76 39.58 52.26
C GLU A 242 -46.29 39.55 52.33
N GLU A 243 -46.96 38.73 51.51
CA GLU A 243 -48.41 38.49 51.61
C GLU A 243 -48.82 37.95 52.98
N LYS A 244 -48.05 37.00 53.54
CA LYS A 244 -48.30 36.47 54.88
C LYS A 244 -48.18 37.53 55.96
N LEU A 245 -47.16 38.39 55.89
CA LEU A 245 -46.98 39.50 56.83
C LEU A 245 -48.15 40.48 56.75
N ILE A 246 -48.58 40.85 55.53
CA ILE A 246 -49.75 41.72 55.33
C ILE A 246 -51.02 41.08 55.90
N ALA A 247 -51.23 39.79 55.68
CA ALA A 247 -52.37 39.06 56.21
C ALA A 247 -52.34 39.01 57.75
N GLU A 248 -51.16 38.81 58.35
CA GLU A 248 -50.97 38.82 59.80
C GLU A 248 -51.24 40.21 60.40
N GLU A 249 -50.72 41.29 59.79
CA GLU A 249 -51.03 42.67 60.18
C GLU A 249 -52.53 42.95 60.15
N LYS A 250 -53.22 42.46 59.10
CA LYS A 250 -54.67 42.61 58.98
C LYS A 250 -55.41 41.88 60.09
N ARG A 251 -55.03 40.63 60.39
CA ARG A 251 -55.60 39.87 61.51
C ARG A 251 -55.36 40.57 62.85
N LEU A 252 -54.18 41.14 63.05
CA LEU A 252 -53.84 41.88 64.26
C LEU A 252 -54.72 43.13 64.43
N LYS A 253 -55.00 43.85 63.33
CA LYS A 253 -55.94 44.98 63.33
C LYS A 253 -57.37 44.54 63.66
N GLU A 254 -57.84 43.47 63.05
CA GLU A 254 -59.18 42.92 63.34
C GLU A 254 -59.31 42.45 64.80
N GLU A 255 -58.26 41.82 65.34
CA GLU A 255 -58.16 41.42 66.76
C GLU A 255 -58.22 42.66 67.68
N GLN A 256 -57.47 43.72 67.34
CA GLN A 256 -57.49 44.99 68.10
C GLN A 256 -58.86 45.66 68.05
N GLU A 257 -59.55 45.65 66.91
CA GLU A 257 -60.91 46.16 66.81
C GLU A 257 -61.91 45.32 67.62
N ARG A 258 -61.73 44.00 67.65
CA ARG A 258 -62.54 43.09 68.48
C ARG A 258 -62.38 43.41 69.96
N ILE A 259 -61.15 43.58 70.42
CA ILE A 259 -60.83 43.96 71.81
C ILE A 259 -61.47 45.32 72.16
N LYS A 260 -61.37 46.32 71.27
CA LYS A 260 -62.03 47.63 71.48
C LYS A 260 -63.56 47.50 71.59
N ARG A 261 -64.19 46.69 70.73
CA ARG A 261 -65.64 46.40 70.82
C ARG A 261 -66.01 45.72 72.12
N GLU A 262 -65.21 44.78 72.59
CA GLU A 262 -65.46 44.05 73.83
C GLU A 262 -65.32 44.96 75.07
N GLN A 263 -64.33 45.86 75.08
CA GLN A 263 -64.17 46.89 76.10
C GLN A 263 -65.39 47.83 76.14
N LEU A 264 -65.89 48.26 74.98
CA LEU A 264 -67.10 49.09 74.88
C LEU A 264 -68.36 48.34 75.36
N LEU A 265 -68.47 47.04 75.08
CA LEU A 265 -69.60 46.23 75.54
C LEU A 265 -69.59 46.08 77.07
N ASN A 266 -68.40 45.98 77.68
CA ASN A 266 -68.26 45.91 79.12
C ASN A 266 -68.60 47.24 79.81
N SER A 267 -68.20 48.38 79.25
CA SER A 267 -68.59 49.69 79.80
C SER A 267 -70.12 49.90 79.77
N LEU A 268 -70.79 49.45 78.70
CA LEU A 268 -72.25 49.48 78.59
C LEU A 268 -72.96 48.58 79.62
N LYS A 269 -72.36 47.45 80.00
CA LYS A 269 -72.91 46.55 81.03
C LYS A 269 -72.82 47.15 82.44
N GLU A 270 -71.76 47.91 82.72
CA GLU A 270 -71.57 48.58 84.01
C GLU A 270 -72.58 49.71 84.22
N GLU A 271 -72.91 50.49 83.17
CA GLU A 271 -73.96 51.53 83.22
C GLU A 271 -75.36 50.96 83.53
N LEU A 272 -75.69 49.80 82.93
CA LEU A 272 -76.96 49.09 83.17
C LEU A 272 -77.11 48.54 84.60
N GLN A 273 -76.02 48.37 85.34
CA GLN A 273 -76.04 47.93 86.74
C GLN A 273 -76.25 49.09 87.73
N SER A 274 -75.86 50.32 87.38
CA SER A 274 -76.12 51.50 88.23
C SER A 274 -77.61 51.87 88.29
N GLU A 275 -78.33 51.80 87.17
CA GLU A 275 -79.75 52.20 87.11
C GLU A 275 -80.69 51.32 87.97
N LYS A 276 -80.33 50.04 88.18
CA LYS A 276 -81.15 49.11 88.98
C LYS A 276 -81.10 49.34 90.49
N LYS A 277 -80.10 50.08 91.00
CA LYS A 277 -79.97 50.36 92.44
C LYS A 277 -80.85 51.52 92.91
N ASP A 278 -81.08 52.51 92.05
CA ASP A 278 -81.83 53.73 92.40
C ASP A 278 -83.35 53.50 92.50
N SER A 279 -83.87 52.47 91.81
CA SER A 279 -85.29 52.08 91.89
C SER A 279 -85.72 51.55 93.26
N LYS A 280 -84.80 51.03 94.08
CA LYS A 280 -85.14 50.29 95.31
C LYS A 280 -85.25 51.18 96.56
N SER A 281 -84.75 52.42 96.52
CA SER A 281 -84.81 53.35 97.67
C SER A 281 -86.08 54.18 97.75
N LEU A 282 -86.93 54.15 96.70
CA LEU A 282 -88.14 54.98 96.60
C LEU A 282 -89.39 54.34 97.23
N GLU A 283 -89.37 53.02 97.45
CA GLU A 283 -90.51 52.24 97.96
C GLU A 283 -90.67 52.34 99.49
N ASP A 284 -89.56 52.38 100.24
CA ASP A 284 -89.56 52.40 101.72
C ASP A 284 -90.04 53.72 102.35
N TYR A 285 -89.99 54.84 101.60
CA TYR A 285 -90.41 56.15 102.09
C TYR A 285 -91.96 56.31 102.16
N LYS A 286 -92.72 55.52 101.40
CA LYS A 286 -94.20 55.66 101.29
C LYS A 286 -94.99 54.98 102.42
N ILE A 287 -94.40 54.04 103.17
CA ILE A 287 -95.11 53.24 104.19
C ILE A 287 -95.20 53.99 105.55
N LYS A 288 -94.27 54.89 105.85
CA LYS A 288 -94.20 55.60 107.15
C LYS A 288 -95.22 56.73 107.32
N LYS A 289 -95.85 57.20 106.23
CA LYS A 289 -96.76 58.37 106.21
C LYS A 289 -98.26 58.03 106.31
N LYS A 290 -98.64 56.74 106.30
CA LYS A 290 -100.05 56.31 106.16
C LYS A 290 -100.72 55.77 107.43
N LYS A 291 -100.02 55.72 108.58
CA LYS A 291 -100.59 55.21 109.86
C LYS A 291 -100.84 56.29 110.93
N SER A 292 -100.51 57.57 110.69
CA SER A 292 -100.75 58.66 111.66
C SER A 292 -101.99 59.53 111.37
N ASN A 293 -102.87 59.13 110.43
CA ASN A 293 -103.90 60.03 109.89
C ASN A 293 -105.35 59.48 109.87
N THR A 294 -105.69 58.56 110.77
CA THR A 294 -107.09 58.06 110.92
C THR A 294 -107.49 57.96 112.41
N GLU A 295 -107.16 58.99 113.20
CA GLU A 295 -107.61 59.19 114.59
C GLU A 295 -108.52 60.42 114.76
N LEU A 296 -109.02 61.03 113.68
CA LEU A 296 -109.92 62.20 113.73
C LEU A 296 -110.93 62.14 112.57
N GLU A 297 -112.24 62.17 112.90
CA GLU A 297 -113.48 62.02 112.08
C GLU A 297 -114.14 60.63 112.32
N GLU A 298 -115.24 60.44 113.05
CA GLU A 298 -116.40 61.29 113.34
C GLU A 298 -116.99 61.03 114.75
N ILE A 299 -117.13 62.11 115.53
CA ILE A 299 -118.33 62.40 116.32
C ILE A 299 -119.24 63.20 115.37
N GLN A 300 -120.36 62.59 114.95
CA GLN A 300 -121.67 63.15 114.55
C GLN A 300 -122.46 62.06 113.81
#